data_AF-A0A1H6YZS5-F1
#
_entry.id   AF-A0A1H6YZS5-F1
#
_cell.length_a   1.000
_cell.length_b   1.000
_cell.length_c   1.000
_cell.angle_alpha   90.00
_cell.angle_beta   90.00
_cell.angle_gamma   90.00
#
_symmetry.space_group_name_H-M   'P 1'
#
loop_
_entity.id
_entity.type
_entity.pdbx_description
1 polymer ?
#
loop_
_entity_poly.entity_id
_entity_poly.type
_entity_poly.pdbx_seq_one_letter_code
_entity_poly.pdbx_strand_id
1 'polypeptide(L)'
;MVYASSARPASEIARCLDSRLSRVHVLKNNGVTDLTIGSSSNSSYFISLTPSGHGSVIKVVRGTGDDPPEEELRFAIARCTT
;
A
#
# COMPACT_ATOMS: atom_id res chain seq x y z
N MET A 1 -0.01 4.76 -12.55
CA MET A 1 -0.60 3.69 -11.71
C MET A 1 0.26 2.43 -11.86
N VAL A 2 0.46 1.68 -10.78
CA VAL A 2 1.26 0.44 -10.77
C VAL A 2 0.41 -0.70 -10.22
N TYR A 3 0.57 -1.90 -10.78
CA TYR A 3 -0.08 -3.12 -10.31
C TYR A 3 0.95 -4.19 -10.01
N ALA A 4 0.74 -4.92 -8.92
CA ALA A 4 1.53 -6.08 -8.54
C ALA A 4 0.63 -7.17 -7.95
N SER A 5 1.10 -8.41 -7.94
CA SER A 5 0.47 -9.53 -7.26
C SER A 5 1.41 -10.08 -6.19
N SER A 6 0.82 -10.62 -5.12
CA SER A 6 1.56 -11.28 -4.05
C SER A 6 0.80 -12.53 -3.60
N ALA A 7 1.54 -13.56 -3.18
CA ALA A 7 0.97 -14.71 -2.50
C ALA A 7 0.57 -14.41 -1.04
N ARG A 8 0.96 -13.24 -0.51
CA ARG A 8 0.65 -12.85 0.87
C ARG A 8 -0.76 -12.26 0.98
N PRO A 9 -1.43 -12.46 2.13
CA PRO A 9 -2.75 -11.88 2.36
C PRO A 9 -2.64 -10.36 2.55
N ALA A 10 -3.69 -9.64 2.12
CA ALA A 10 -3.77 -8.18 2.18
C ALA A 10 -3.48 -7.62 3.59
N SER A 11 -3.93 -8.31 4.64
CA SER A 11 -3.71 -7.92 6.03
C SER A 11 -2.23 -7.97 6.45
N GLU A 12 -1.46 -8.92 5.94
CA GLU A 12 -0.02 -9.01 6.20
C GLU A 12 0.76 -7.95 5.43
N ILE A 13 0.41 -7.73 4.17
CA ILE A 13 1.01 -6.68 3.35
C ILE A 13 0.75 -5.32 4.00
N ALA A 14 -0.49 -5.05 4.43
CA ALA A 14 -0.84 -3.80 5.08
C ALA A 14 -0.04 -3.56 6.37
N ARG A 15 0.08 -4.57 7.24
CA ARG A 15 0.90 -4.49 8.47
C ARG A 15 2.38 -4.28 8.17
N CYS A 16 2.90 -4.91 7.13
CA CYS A 16 4.29 -4.74 6.71
C CYS A 16 4.55 -3.31 6.20
N LEU A 17 3.62 -2.73 5.43
CA LEU A 17 3.72 -1.35 4.96
C LEU A 17 3.60 -0.34 6.11
N ASP A 18 2.63 -0.54 7.00
CA ASP A 18 2.39 0.29 8.19
C ASP A 18 3.61 0.35 9.13
N SER A 19 4.38 -0.73 9.23
CA SER A 19 5.60 -0.77 10.05
C SER A 19 6.85 -0.21 9.38
N ARG A 20 6.83 0.01 8.06
CA ARG A 20 8.00 0.48 7.27
C ARG A 20 7.89 1.92 6.83
N LEU A 21 6.67 2.38 6.58
CA LEU A 21 6.41 3.72 6.07
C LEU A 21 5.86 4.59 7.20
N SER A 22 6.14 5.89 7.12
CA SER A 22 5.55 6.86 8.04
C SER A 22 4.22 7.36 7.51
N ARG A 23 3.33 7.80 8.41
CA ARG A 23 2.04 8.43 8.07
C ARG A 23 1.16 7.52 7.18
N VAL A 24 1.07 6.25 7.57
CA VAL A 24 0.18 5.29 6.94
C VAL A 24 -1.18 5.38 7.59
N HIS A 25 -2.22 5.54 6.78
CA HIS A 25 -3.60 5.47 7.20
C HIS A 25 -4.25 4.26 6.54
N VAL A 26 -4.57 3.24 7.33
CA VAL A 26 -5.20 2.01 6.86
C VAL A 26 -6.71 2.08 7.03
N LEU A 27 -7.44 1.89 5.94
CA LEU A 27 -8.89 1.77 5.92
C LEU A 27 -9.28 0.40 5.35
N LYS A 28 -10.16 -0.32 6.03
CA LYS A 28 -10.69 -1.60 5.54
C LYS A 28 -12.14 -1.40 5.14
N ASN A 29 -12.45 -1.67 3.89
CA ASN A 29 -13.80 -1.47 3.36
C ASN A 29 -14.19 -2.60 2.40
N ASN A 30 -15.32 -3.27 2.64
CA ASN A 30 -15.86 -4.36 1.81
C ASN A 30 -14.82 -5.42 1.37
N GLY A 31 -13.93 -5.84 2.28
CA GLY A 31 -12.90 -6.86 2.00
C GLY A 31 -11.66 -6.35 1.26
N VAL A 32 -11.65 -5.08 0.83
CA VAL A 32 -10.46 -4.39 0.32
C VAL A 32 -9.78 -3.66 1.48
N THR A 33 -8.45 -3.66 1.48
CA THR A 33 -7.65 -2.85 2.42
C THR A 33 -7.00 -1.71 1.65
N ASP A 34 -7.45 -0.50 1.90
CA ASP A 34 -6.86 0.73 1.35
C ASP A 34 -5.85 1.31 2.34
N LEU A 35 -4.71 1.75 1.83
CA LEU A 35 -3.69 2.47 2.57
C LEU A 35 -3.45 3.81 1.89
N THR A 36 -3.48 4.87 2.69
CA THR A 36 -3.09 6.20 2.27
C THR A 36 -1.77 6.54 2.94
N ILE A 37 -0.77 6.93 2.15
CA ILE A 37 0.56 7.31 2.62
C ILE A 37 0.74 8.82 2.50
N GLY A 38 1.26 9.44 3.56
CA GLY A 38 1.60 10.87 3.58
C GLY A 38 0.59 11.68 4.39
N SER A 39 0.54 12.99 4.15
CA SER A 39 -0.35 13.86 4.92
C SER A 39 -1.82 13.63 4.58
N SER A 40 -2.70 13.77 5.58
CA SER A 40 -4.17 13.67 5.39
C SER A 40 -4.69 14.72 4.39
N SER A 41 -4.07 15.90 4.31
CA SER A 41 -4.45 16.96 3.37
C SER A 41 -3.81 16.82 1.98
N ASN A 42 -2.70 16.08 1.86
CA ASN A 42 -1.94 15.88 0.63
C ASN A 42 -1.31 14.49 0.67
N SER A 43 -2.09 13.48 0.32
CA SER A 43 -1.61 12.11 0.31
C SER A 43 -0.71 11.88 -0.90
N SER A 44 0.45 11.28 -0.66
CA SER A 44 1.46 11.03 -1.69
C SER A 44 1.16 9.75 -2.46
N TYR A 45 0.56 8.75 -1.80
CA TYR A 45 0.18 7.50 -2.44
C TYR A 45 -1.11 6.92 -1.86
N PHE A 46 -1.86 6.27 -2.75
CA PHE A 46 -3.02 5.46 -2.43
C PHE A 46 -2.74 4.03 -2.88
N ILE A 47 -2.83 3.09 -1.95
CA ILE A 47 -2.58 1.67 -2.19
C ILE A 47 -3.86 0.92 -1.89
N SER A 48 -4.38 0.17 -2.87
CA SER A 48 -5.50 -0.74 -2.65
C SER A 48 -5.00 -2.19 -2.69
N LEU A 49 -5.30 -2.94 -1.64
CA LEU A 49 -5.01 -4.36 -1.52
C LEU A 49 -6.31 -5.15 -1.62
N THR A 50 -6.48 -5.84 -2.74
CA THR A 50 -7.67 -6.66 -3.01
C THR A 50 -7.31 -8.13 -2.86
N PRO A 51 -7.92 -8.86 -1.92
CA PRO A 51 -7.74 -10.31 -1.82
C PRO A 51 -8.07 -11.00 -3.15
N SER A 52 -7.22 -11.94 -3.57
CA SER A 52 -7.41 -12.69 -4.81
C SER A 52 -6.95 -14.14 -4.61
N GLY A 53 -7.91 -15.05 -4.47
CA GLY A 53 -7.64 -16.46 -4.14
C GLY A 53 -6.86 -16.59 -2.82
N HIS A 54 -5.67 -17.20 -2.89
CA HIS A 54 -4.77 -17.35 -1.74
C HIS A 54 -3.85 -16.14 -1.50
N GLY A 55 -3.88 -15.13 -2.37
CA GLY A 55 -2.98 -13.97 -2.33
C GLY A 55 -3.71 -12.63 -2.36
N SER A 56 -3.04 -11.61 -2.89
CA SER A 56 -3.61 -10.27 -3.03
C SER A 56 -3.07 -9.54 -4.25
N VAL A 57 -3.94 -8.75 -4.87
CA VAL A 57 -3.58 -7.80 -5.92
C VAL A 57 -3.36 -6.44 -5.27
N ILE A 58 -2.25 -5.82 -5.60
CA ILE A 58 -1.82 -4.52 -5.10
C ILE A 58 -1.97 -3.53 -6.25
N LYS A 59 -2.70 -2.45 -6.00
CA LYS A 59 -2.80 -1.29 -6.89
C LYS A 59 -2.21 -0.08 -6.20
N VAL A 60 -1.30 0.62 -6.87
CA VAL A 60 -0.67 1.85 -6.36
C VAL A 60 -0.99 3.00 -7.28
N VAL A 61 -1.49 4.09 -6.70
CA VAL A 61 -1.77 5.36 -7.36
C VAL A 61 -0.97 6.44 -6.66
N ARG A 62 -0.24 7.25 -7.44
CA ARG A 62 0.46 8.42 -6.92
C ARG A 62 -0.53 9.56 -6.76
N GLY A 63 -0.51 10.20 -5.60
CA GLY A 63 -1.26 11.41 -5.30
C GLY A 63 -0.43 12.66 -5.59
N THR A 64 -0.69 13.73 -4.84
CA THR A 64 -0.08 15.05 -5.04
C THR A 64 1.06 15.35 -4.07
N GLY A 65 1.25 14.53 -3.04
CA GLY A 65 2.37 14.65 -2.12
C GLY A 65 3.65 14.01 -2.66
N ASP A 66 4.79 14.40 -2.09
CA ASP A 66 6.13 13.93 -2.47
C ASP A 66 6.84 13.11 -1.37
N ASP A 67 6.18 12.91 -0.22
CA ASP A 67 6.72 12.16 0.92
C ASP A 67 5.87 10.91 1.22
N PRO A 68 6.44 9.70 1.19
CA PRO A 68 7.85 9.38 1.01
C PRO A 68 8.33 9.48 -0.45
N PRO A 69 9.65 9.54 -0.70
CA PRO A 69 10.23 9.38 -2.02
C PRO A 69 9.74 8.10 -2.73
N GLU A 70 9.61 8.13 -4.06
CA GLU A 70 9.10 6.99 -4.83
C GLU A 70 9.95 5.72 -4.63
N GLU A 71 11.27 5.87 -4.52
CA GLU A 71 12.20 4.77 -4.28
C GLU A 71 11.94 4.05 -2.94
N GLU A 72 11.67 4.80 -1.88
CA GLU A 72 11.36 4.26 -0.55
C GLU A 72 10.04 3.48 -0.59
N LEU A 73 9.01 4.06 -1.23
CA LEU A 73 7.73 3.38 -1.43
C LEU A 73 7.91 2.07 -2.21
N ARG A 74 8.62 2.10 -3.34
CA ARG A 74 8.84 0.92 -4.18
C ARG A 74 9.60 -0.16 -3.43
N PHE A 75 10.61 0.22 -2.65
CA PHE A 75 11.35 -0.70 -1.80
C PHE A 75 10.46 -1.34 -0.73
N ALA A 76 9.64 -0.55 -0.03
CA ALA A 76 8.71 -1.04 0.97
C ALA A 76 7.70 -2.02 0.37
N ILE A 77 7.10 -1.68 -0.78
CA ILE A 77 6.15 -2.56 -1.49
C ILE A 77 6.85 -3.88 -1.85
N ALA A 78 8.00 -3.82 -2.53
CA ALA A 78 8.71 -5.02 -2.94
C ALA A 78 9.00 -5.96 -1.76
N ARG A 79 9.45 -5.39 -0.62
CA ARG A 79 9.79 -6.17 0.58
C ARG A 79 8.57 -6.77 1.28
N CYS A 80 7.40 -6.14 1.16
CA CYS A 80 6.16 -6.60 1.77
C CYS A 80 5.36 -7.55 0.88
N THR A 81 5.63 -7.58 -0.42
CA THR A 81 4.94 -8.47 -1.39
C THR A 81 5.67 -9.78 -1.66
N THR A 82 6.95 -9.89 -1.29
CA THR A 82 7.71 -11.16 -1.23
C THR A 82 7.41 -11.92 0.05
#